data_AF-A0A7L4QU14-F1
#
_entry.id   AF-A0A7L4QU14-F1
#
_cell.length_a   1.000
_cell.length_b   1.000
_cell.length_c   1.000
_cell.angle_alpha   90.00
_cell.angle_beta   90.00
_cell.angle_gamma   90.00
#
_symmetry.space_group_name_H-M   'P 1'
#
loop_
_entity.id
_entity.type
_entity.pdbx_description
1 polymer ?
#
loop_
_entity_poly.entity_id
_entity_poly.type
_entity_poly.pdbx_seq_one_letter_code
_entity_poly.pdbx_strand_id
1 'polypeptide(L)'
;MDWMPIIKVAIAIVILSLASLSDWRSRMASDAFWIVLGTFGLTFLALQIYADGVSPLYYLFLFPLCVFFYDIYWDRPALFEKDGEELALALYISAFIVLGALIIIFQTDAYLWKLMSILVVFLIIILLYYFDIVKGGADAKALIALAILFPIYPAFGDFPLLHIPTEFIQFLFP
;
A
#
# COMPACT_ATOMS: atom_id res chain seq x y z
N MET A 1 -1.58 -19.70 16.28
CA MET A 1 -0.61 -19.31 15.24
C MET A 1 -1.35 -18.44 14.26
N ASP A 2 -0.94 -17.19 14.11
CA ASP A 2 -1.47 -16.31 13.08
C ASP A 2 -0.88 -16.71 11.73
N TRP A 3 -1.70 -17.33 10.89
CA TRP A 3 -1.29 -17.77 9.55
C TRP A 3 -1.23 -16.59 8.55
N MET A 4 -1.79 -15.44 8.92
CA MET A 4 -1.93 -14.28 8.05
C MET A 4 -0.58 -13.79 7.51
N PRO A 5 0.47 -13.55 8.32
CA PRO A 5 1.75 -13.10 7.79
C PRO A 5 2.42 -14.14 6.88
N ILE A 6 2.23 -15.43 7.17
CA ILE A 6 2.80 -16.53 6.38
C ILE A 6 2.17 -16.54 4.99
N ILE A 7 0.85 -16.41 4.93
CA ILE A 7 0.12 -16.37 3.66
C ILE A 7 0.53 -15.14 2.85
N LYS A 8 0.61 -13.96 3.47
CA LYS A 8 1.08 -12.73 2.81
C LYS A 8 2.49 -12.90 2.22
N VAL A 9 3.43 -13.46 2.97
CA VAL A 9 4.80 -13.71 2.49
C VAL A 9 4.82 -14.74 1.37
N ALA A 10 4.06 -15.84 1.47
CA ALA A 10 3.97 -16.82 0.41
C ALA A 10 3.43 -16.21 -0.89
N ILE A 11 2.37 -15.41 -0.82
CA ILE A 11 1.80 -14.68 -1.97
C ILE A 11 2.83 -13.72 -2.56
N ALA A 12 3.50 -12.92 -1.73
CA ALA A 12 4.52 -11.99 -2.18
C ALA A 12 5.67 -12.71 -2.91
N ILE A 13 6.20 -13.80 -2.34
CA ILE A 13 7.26 -14.60 -2.96
C ILE A 13 6.81 -15.16 -4.31
N VAL A 14 5.60 -15.72 -4.40
CA VAL A 14 5.08 -16.27 -5.65
C VAL A 14 4.95 -15.17 -6.71
N ILE A 15 4.31 -14.04 -6.39
CA ILE A 15 4.09 -12.97 -7.35
C ILE A 15 5.42 -12.32 -7.77
N LEU A 16 6.32 -12.03 -6.83
CA LEU A 16 7.63 -11.43 -7.14
C LEU A 16 8.50 -12.37 -7.98
N SER A 17 8.46 -13.68 -7.71
CA SER A 17 9.19 -14.67 -8.51
C SER A 17 8.64 -14.75 -9.93
N LEU A 18 7.31 -14.73 -10.09
CA LEU A 18 6.67 -14.70 -11.42
C LEU A 18 6.98 -13.41 -12.17
N ALA A 19 6.97 -12.26 -11.48
CA ALA A 19 7.32 -10.97 -12.05
C ALA A 19 8.79 -10.95 -12.49
N SER A 20 9.71 -11.44 -11.65
CA SER A 20 11.13 -11.56 -11.99
C SER A 20 11.39 -12.51 -13.16
N LEU A 21 10.68 -13.65 -13.22
CA LEU A 21 10.76 -14.59 -14.33
C LEU A 21 10.22 -13.98 -15.63
N SER A 22 9.11 -13.24 -15.54
CA SER A 22 8.55 -12.49 -16.66
C SER A 22 9.55 -11.46 -17.14
N ASP A 23 10.07 -10.63 -16.24
CA ASP A 23 11.04 -9.58 -16.56
C ASP A 23 12.30 -10.14 -17.23
N TRP A 24 12.81 -11.28 -16.75
CA TRP A 24 13.94 -11.96 -17.39
C TRP A 24 13.64 -12.37 -18.84
N ARG A 25 12.42 -12.85 -19.11
CA ARG A 25 12.00 -13.37 -20.43
C ARG A 25 11.61 -12.27 -21.40
N SER A 26 10.81 -11.30 -20.97
CA SER A 26 10.24 -10.23 -21.80
C SER A 26 10.95 -8.90 -21.67
N ARG A 27 11.98 -8.78 -20.81
CA ARG A 27 12.66 -7.51 -20.46
C ARG A 27 11.71 -6.43 -19.95
N MET A 28 10.54 -6.86 -19.47
CA MET A 28 9.47 -6.01 -18.95
C MET A 28 8.64 -6.82 -17.95
N ALA A 29 8.41 -6.26 -16.76
CA ALA A 29 7.41 -6.74 -15.81
C ALA A 29 6.05 -6.08 -16.09
N SER A 30 4.99 -6.89 -16.23
CA SER A 30 3.63 -6.38 -16.44
C SER A 30 3.06 -5.75 -15.16
N ASP A 31 2.34 -4.65 -15.31
CA ASP A 31 1.59 -3.99 -14.23
C ASP A 31 0.59 -4.91 -13.52
N ALA A 32 0.13 -5.97 -14.21
CA ALA A 32 -0.80 -6.94 -13.64
C ALA A 32 -0.28 -7.58 -12.35
N PHE A 33 1.04 -7.84 -12.24
CA PHE A 33 1.62 -8.41 -11.02
C PHE A 33 1.44 -7.48 -9.82
N TRP A 34 1.66 -6.18 -10.04
CA TRP A 34 1.58 -5.16 -8.99
C TRP A 34 0.14 -4.87 -8.59
N ILE A 35 -0.77 -4.80 -9.57
CA ILE A 35 -2.22 -4.68 -9.33
C ILE A 35 -2.72 -5.86 -8.49
N VAL A 36 -2.35 -7.10 -8.84
CA VAL A 36 -2.77 -8.29 -8.10
C VAL A 36 -2.21 -8.27 -6.68
N LEU A 37 -0.92 -7.94 -6.52
CA LEU A 37 -0.27 -7.88 -5.21
C LEU A 37 -0.90 -6.82 -4.29
N GLY A 38 -1.11 -5.60 -4.80
CA GLY A 38 -1.76 -4.53 -4.04
C GLY A 38 -3.24 -4.82 -3.75
N THR A 39 -3.97 -5.48 -4.67
CA THR A 39 -5.35 -5.93 -4.43
C THR A 39 -5.43 -6.98 -3.31
N PHE A 40 -4.49 -7.93 -3.28
CA PHE A 40 -4.35 -8.83 -2.12
C PHE A 40 -4.06 -8.05 -0.85
N GLY A 41 -3.17 -7.05 -0.89
CA GLY A 41 -2.88 -6.18 0.24
C GLY A 41 -4.13 -5.47 0.78
N LEU A 42 -4.92 -4.84 -0.09
CA LEU A 42 -6.19 -4.21 0.26
C LEU A 42 -7.18 -5.19 0.88
N THR A 43 -7.27 -6.40 0.32
CA THR A 43 -8.14 -7.47 0.84
C THR A 43 -7.69 -7.89 2.24
N PHE A 44 -6.39 -8.11 2.44
CA PHE A 44 -5.87 -8.46 3.76
C PHE A 44 -6.01 -7.33 4.76
N LEU A 45 -5.89 -6.07 4.34
CA LEU A 45 -6.12 -4.92 5.19
C LEU A 45 -7.57 -4.87 5.66
N ALA A 46 -8.53 -5.12 4.78
CA ALA A 46 -9.95 -5.24 5.13
C ALA A 46 -10.19 -6.39 6.13
N LEU A 47 -9.61 -7.57 5.86
CA LEU A 47 -9.69 -8.73 6.77
C LEU A 47 -9.04 -8.45 8.12
N GLN A 48 -7.96 -7.67 8.16
CA GLN A 48 -7.30 -7.28 9.39
C GLN A 48 -8.18 -6.31 10.21
N ILE A 49 -8.77 -5.30 9.58
CA ILE A 49 -9.74 -4.40 10.23
C ILE A 49 -10.91 -5.21 10.83
N TYR A 50 -11.38 -6.24 10.12
CA TYR A 50 -12.40 -7.16 10.64
C TYR A 50 -11.91 -7.95 11.86
N ALA A 51 -10.75 -8.58 11.74
CA ALA A 51 -10.20 -9.47 12.76
C ALA A 51 -9.80 -8.73 14.04
N ASP A 52 -9.28 -7.50 13.91
CA ASP A 52 -8.86 -6.66 15.03
C ASP A 52 -10.06 -6.11 15.84
N GLY A 53 -11.29 -6.30 15.35
CA GLY A 53 -12.52 -5.92 16.06
C GLY A 53 -12.66 -4.42 16.32
N VAL A 54 -11.95 -3.60 15.54
CA VAL A 54 -11.94 -2.14 15.66
C VAL A 54 -13.22 -1.53 15.07
N SER A 55 -13.39 -0.21 15.26
CA SER A 55 -14.55 0.51 14.73
C SER A 55 -14.74 0.29 13.21
N PRO A 56 -15.95 -0.05 12.73
CA PRO A 56 -16.22 -0.22 11.30
C PRO A 56 -15.95 1.04 10.46
N LEU A 57 -15.84 2.21 11.07
CA LEU A 57 -15.46 3.43 10.34
C LEU A 57 -14.06 3.34 9.74
N TYR A 58 -13.16 2.48 10.26
CA TYR A 58 -11.85 2.26 9.66
C TYR A 58 -11.89 1.65 8.25
N TYR A 59 -12.99 0.98 7.86
CA TYR A 59 -13.14 0.53 6.47
C TYR A 59 -13.17 1.68 5.46
N LEU A 60 -13.55 2.90 5.90
CA LEU A 60 -13.51 4.08 5.04
C LEU A 60 -12.08 4.41 4.60
N PHE A 61 -11.05 3.98 5.34
CA PHE A 61 -9.65 4.17 4.95
C PHE A 61 -9.27 3.40 3.67
N LEU A 62 -9.98 2.31 3.37
CA LEU A 62 -9.75 1.57 2.12
C LEU A 62 -10.10 2.42 0.89
N PHE A 63 -11.06 3.34 1.01
CA PHE A 63 -11.45 4.20 -0.11
C PHE A 63 -10.32 5.10 -0.62
N PRO A 64 -9.72 6.00 0.19
CA PRO A 64 -8.60 6.82 -0.27
C PRO A 64 -7.40 5.98 -0.69
N LEU A 65 -7.14 4.86 -0.01
CA LEU A 65 -6.05 3.97 -0.38
C LEU A 65 -6.28 3.32 -1.75
N CYS A 66 -7.50 2.85 -2.05
CA CYS A 66 -7.88 2.34 -3.36
C CYS A 66 -7.78 3.43 -4.44
N VAL A 67 -8.30 4.64 -4.16
CA VAL A 67 -8.21 5.77 -5.09
C VAL A 67 -6.74 5.99 -5.45
N PHE A 68 -5.86 6.24 -4.48
CA PHE A 68 -4.45 6.51 -4.76
C PHE A 68 -3.73 5.34 -5.42
N PHE A 69 -3.99 4.09 -4.99
CA PHE A 69 -3.31 2.93 -5.53
C PHE A 69 -3.70 2.63 -6.99
N TYR A 70 -5.00 2.58 -7.31
CA TYR A 70 -5.45 2.26 -8.67
C TYR A 70 -5.21 3.40 -9.65
N ASP A 71 -5.14 4.62 -9.15
CA ASP A 71 -4.80 5.81 -9.92
C ASP A 71 -3.45 5.71 -10.65
N ILE A 72 -2.46 5.03 -10.04
CA ILE A 72 -1.14 4.78 -10.65
C ILE A 72 -1.25 4.06 -12.00
N TYR A 73 -2.28 3.26 -12.20
CA TYR A 73 -2.49 2.46 -13.42
C TYR A 73 -3.53 3.08 -14.35
N TRP A 74 -4.16 4.18 -13.92
CA TRP A 74 -5.13 4.87 -14.74
C TRP A 74 -4.41 5.80 -15.71
N ASP A 75 -4.23 5.33 -16.95
CA ASP A 75 -3.71 6.17 -18.03
C ASP A 75 -4.71 7.29 -18.34
N ARG A 76 -4.45 8.47 -17.78
CA ARG A 76 -5.15 9.71 -18.14
C ARG A 76 -4.15 10.81 -18.46
N PRO A 77 -4.54 11.77 -19.32
CA PRO A 77 -3.75 12.96 -19.54
C PRO A 77 -3.49 13.73 -18.23
N ALA A 78 -2.37 14.46 -18.19
CA ALA A 78 -1.94 15.20 -17.00
C ALA A 78 -2.98 16.25 -16.61
N LEU A 79 -3.24 16.38 -15.29
CA LEU A 79 -4.26 17.12 -14.50
C LEU A 79 -4.66 18.57 -14.90
N PHE A 80 -4.32 19.00 -16.10
CA PHE A 80 -4.58 20.30 -16.70
C PHE A 80 -4.91 20.21 -18.20
N GLU A 81 -5.15 19.00 -18.75
CA GLU A 81 -5.62 18.82 -20.12
C GLU A 81 -7.15 18.77 -20.15
N LYS A 82 -7.72 19.51 -21.10
CA LYS A 82 -9.05 20.11 -21.02
C LYS A 82 -10.23 19.13 -21.04
N ASP A 83 -10.01 17.84 -21.30
CA ASP A 83 -11.05 16.85 -21.55
C ASP A 83 -10.96 15.67 -20.56
N GLY A 84 -11.87 15.60 -19.57
CA GLY A 84 -12.18 14.37 -18.84
C GLY A 84 -11.67 14.23 -17.40
N GLU A 85 -11.13 15.27 -16.76
CA GLU A 85 -10.43 15.16 -15.46
C GLU A 85 -11.32 15.35 -14.22
N GLU A 86 -12.58 15.74 -14.39
CA GLU A 86 -13.49 16.08 -13.28
C GLU A 86 -13.71 14.90 -12.32
N LEU A 87 -13.78 13.67 -12.85
CA LEU A 87 -13.95 12.46 -12.05
C LEU A 87 -12.73 12.19 -11.17
N ALA A 88 -11.52 12.30 -11.72
CA ALA A 88 -10.29 12.09 -10.96
C ALA A 88 -10.14 13.12 -9.84
N LEU A 89 -10.40 14.39 -10.15
CA LEU A 89 -10.39 15.47 -9.17
C LEU A 89 -11.45 15.26 -8.07
N ALA A 90 -12.65 14.82 -8.44
CA ALA A 90 -13.70 14.47 -7.48
C ALA A 90 -13.30 13.27 -6.58
N LEU A 91 -12.64 12.25 -7.15
CA LEU A 91 -12.12 11.11 -6.38
C LEU A 91 -11.02 11.54 -5.41
N TYR A 92 -10.10 12.41 -5.81
CA TYR A 92 -9.08 12.92 -4.88
C TYR A 92 -9.67 13.80 -3.80
N ILE A 93 -10.56 14.74 -4.14
CA ILE A 93 -11.22 15.59 -3.14
C ILE A 93 -11.97 14.73 -2.13
N SER A 94 -12.74 13.74 -2.61
CA SER A 94 -13.44 12.82 -1.71
C SER A 94 -12.48 11.96 -0.87
N ALA A 95 -11.37 11.48 -1.44
CA ALA A 95 -10.33 10.76 -0.71
C ALA A 95 -9.74 11.62 0.42
N PHE A 96 -9.39 12.88 0.15
CA PHE A 96 -8.88 13.80 1.16
C PHE A 96 -9.93 14.18 2.20
N ILE A 97 -11.19 14.35 1.82
CA ILE A 97 -12.30 14.58 2.77
C ILE A 97 -12.44 13.38 3.72
N VAL A 98 -12.42 12.16 3.19
CA VAL A 98 -12.50 10.93 4.00
C VAL A 98 -11.31 10.82 4.96
N LEU A 99 -10.09 11.09 4.49
CA LEU A 99 -8.90 11.10 5.35
C LEU A 99 -9.00 12.17 6.45
N GLY A 100 -9.39 13.40 6.10
CA GLY A 100 -9.58 14.48 7.05
C GLY A 100 -10.64 14.14 8.11
N ALA A 101 -11.76 13.54 7.69
CA ALA A 101 -12.81 13.07 8.59
C ALA A 101 -12.30 11.98 9.55
N LEU A 102 -11.56 10.97 9.04
CA LEU A 102 -10.98 9.92 9.87
C LEU A 102 -9.97 10.48 10.88
N ILE A 103 -9.14 11.45 10.48
CA ILE A 103 -8.20 12.12 11.37
C ILE A 103 -8.96 12.86 12.49
N ILE A 104 -9.98 13.64 12.16
CA ILE A 104 -10.76 14.37 13.17
C ILE A 104 -11.42 13.41 14.16
N ILE A 105 -11.95 12.28 13.69
CA ILE A 105 -12.67 11.30 14.52
C ILE A 105 -11.70 10.46 15.39
N PHE A 106 -10.56 10.03 14.84
CA PHE A 106 -9.66 9.04 15.46
C PHE A 106 -8.24 9.57 15.75
N GLN A 107 -8.03 10.89 15.81
CA GLN A 107 -6.70 11.51 16.01
C GLN A 107 -5.89 10.96 17.21
N THR A 108 -6.56 10.51 18.27
CA THR A 108 -5.90 9.96 19.46
C THR A 108 -5.64 8.46 19.39
N ASP A 109 -6.18 7.76 18.39
CA ASP A 109 -6.08 6.30 18.26
C ASP A 109 -4.80 5.92 17.50
N ALA A 110 -3.96 5.11 18.13
CA ALA A 110 -2.74 4.58 17.51
C ALA A 110 -3.03 3.73 16.27
N TYR A 111 -4.21 3.11 16.18
CA TYR A 111 -4.59 2.30 15.02
C TYR A 111 -4.71 3.15 13.74
N LEU A 112 -5.27 4.36 13.83
CA LEU A 112 -5.32 5.29 12.70
C LEU A 112 -3.92 5.60 12.18
N TRP A 113 -2.98 5.91 13.08
CA TRP A 113 -1.62 6.29 12.70
C TRP A 113 -0.86 5.12 12.07
N LYS A 114 -1.13 3.88 12.48
CA LYS A 114 -0.64 2.67 11.79
C LYS A 114 -1.16 2.60 10.36
N LEU A 115 -2.44 2.89 10.12
CA LEU A 115 -2.98 2.92 8.75
C LEU A 115 -2.41 4.08 7.92
N MET A 116 -2.29 5.28 8.50
CA MET A 116 -1.72 6.46 7.83
C MET A 116 -0.30 6.21 7.32
N SER A 117 0.45 5.38 8.04
CA SER A 117 1.81 5.04 7.67
C SER A 117 1.92 4.43 6.26
N ILE A 118 0.91 3.67 5.83
CA ILE A 118 0.83 3.09 4.47
C ILE A 118 0.86 4.23 3.45
N LEU A 119 0.06 5.28 3.68
CA LEU A 119 0.02 6.46 2.81
C LEU A 119 1.30 7.29 2.88
N VAL A 120 1.93 7.35 4.04
CA VAL A 120 3.22 8.03 4.20
C VAL A 120 4.30 7.30 3.40
N VAL A 121 4.42 5.97 3.54
CA VAL A 121 5.37 5.16 2.77
C VAL A 121 5.07 5.24 1.27
N PHE A 122 3.79 5.17 0.90
CA PHE A 122 3.33 5.37 -0.47
C PHE A 122 3.81 6.71 -1.04
N LEU A 123 3.60 7.81 -0.30
CA LEU A 123 4.04 9.15 -0.70
C LEU A 123 5.57 9.24 -0.78
N ILE A 124 6.29 8.66 0.18
CA ILE A 124 7.75 8.61 0.16
C ILE A 124 8.24 7.90 -1.10
N ILE A 125 7.68 6.74 -1.47
CA ILE A 125 8.08 6.01 -2.68
C ILE A 125 7.82 6.84 -3.93
N ILE A 126 6.69 7.55 -4.02
CA ILE A 126 6.40 8.46 -5.14
C ILE A 126 7.43 9.60 -5.20
N LEU A 127 7.77 10.20 -4.06
CA LEU A 127 8.80 11.24 -4.01
C LEU A 127 10.16 10.70 -4.45
N LEU A 128 10.56 9.52 -3.96
CA LEU A 128 11.81 8.87 -4.36
C LEU A 128 11.84 8.54 -5.85
N TYR A 129 10.71 8.18 -6.44
CA TYR A 129 10.57 7.99 -7.88
C TYR A 129 10.73 9.33 -8.63
N TYR A 130 10.07 10.40 -8.17
CA TYR A 130 10.16 11.72 -8.79
C TYR A 130 11.57 12.35 -8.70
N PHE A 131 12.31 12.06 -7.63
CA PHE A 131 13.71 12.46 -7.47
C PHE A 131 14.71 11.52 -8.16
N ASP A 132 14.25 10.57 -8.98
CA ASP A 132 15.08 9.58 -9.69
C ASP A 132 15.98 8.73 -8.78
N ILE A 133 15.64 8.63 -7.50
CA ILE A 133 16.33 7.76 -6.53
C ILE A 133 15.90 6.31 -6.76
N VAL A 134 14.59 6.08 -6.88
CA VAL A 134 14.03 4.79 -7.33
C VAL A 134 13.88 4.86 -8.83
N LYS A 135 14.79 4.18 -9.55
CA LYS A 135 14.79 4.16 -11.01
C LYS A 135 13.84 3.10 -11.52
N GLY A 136 12.92 3.49 -12.39
CA GLY A 136 11.99 2.58 -13.06
C GLY A 136 10.63 2.48 -12.36
N GLY A 137 9.57 2.60 -13.16
CA GLY A 137 8.19 2.56 -12.66
C GLY A 137 7.79 1.20 -12.07
N ALA A 138 8.39 0.10 -12.53
CA ALA A 138 8.11 -1.23 -12.01
C ALA A 138 8.52 -1.39 -10.53
N ASP A 139 9.71 -0.90 -10.17
CA ASP A 139 10.24 -0.99 -8.81
C ASP A 139 9.40 -0.14 -7.84
N ALA A 140 9.03 1.08 -8.24
CA ALA A 140 8.16 1.94 -7.45
C ALA A 140 6.78 1.28 -7.21
N LYS A 141 6.16 0.73 -8.27
CA LYS A 141 4.87 0.01 -8.17
C LYS A 141 4.97 -1.22 -7.27
N ALA A 142 6.06 -1.97 -7.36
CA ALA A 142 6.31 -3.14 -6.51
C ALA A 142 6.44 -2.75 -5.04
N LEU A 143 7.23 -1.71 -4.72
CA LEU A 143 7.39 -1.22 -3.34
C LEU A 143 6.07 -0.69 -2.77
N ILE A 144 5.29 0.04 -3.57
CA ILE A 144 3.95 0.52 -3.18
C ILE A 144 3.02 -0.65 -2.87
N ALA A 145 2.96 -1.66 -3.75
CA ALA A 145 2.13 -2.84 -3.52
C ALA A 145 2.56 -3.63 -2.27
N LEU A 146 3.87 -3.71 -2.00
CA LEU A 146 4.40 -4.34 -0.78
C LEU A 146 4.05 -3.54 0.48
N ALA A 147 4.10 -2.21 0.45
CA ALA A 147 3.71 -1.37 1.59
C ALA A 147 2.23 -1.56 1.97
N ILE A 148 1.36 -1.80 0.98
CA ILE A 148 -0.05 -2.11 1.23
C ILE A 148 -0.21 -3.53 1.79
N LEU A 149 0.56 -4.50 1.29
CA LEU A 149 0.49 -5.89 1.75
C LEU A 149 1.05 -6.09 3.17
N PHE A 150 2.14 -5.40 3.47
CA PHE A 150 2.86 -5.41 4.74
C PHE A 150 2.88 -4.01 5.35
N PRO A 151 1.73 -3.55 5.88
CA PRO A 151 1.62 -2.26 6.55
C PRO A 151 2.23 -2.27 7.95
N ILE A 152 2.72 -3.44 8.40
CA ILE A 152 3.47 -3.70 9.62
C ILE A 152 4.47 -4.80 9.32
N TYR A 153 5.67 -4.70 9.90
CA TYR A 153 6.71 -5.71 9.78
C TYR A 153 6.17 -7.13 10.09
N PRO A 154 6.28 -8.09 9.16
CA PRO A 154 5.82 -9.45 9.39
C PRO A 154 6.76 -10.17 10.37
N ALA A 155 6.29 -10.40 11.61
CA ALA A 155 7.02 -11.15 12.63
C ALA A 155 6.50 -12.59 12.76
N PHE A 156 7.41 -13.59 12.80
CA PHE A 156 7.09 -15.01 12.90
C PHE A 156 7.64 -15.62 14.20
N GLY A 157 6.99 -15.39 15.34
CA GLY A 157 7.50 -15.90 16.63
C GLY A 157 8.97 -15.49 16.86
N ASP A 158 9.84 -16.44 17.16
CA ASP A 158 11.30 -16.22 17.35
C ASP A 158 12.08 -16.02 16.04
N PHE A 159 11.41 -15.99 14.89
CA PHE A 159 12.01 -15.80 13.58
C PHE A 159 11.77 -14.36 13.06
N PRO A 160 12.53 -13.36 13.50
CA PRO A 160 12.77 -12.17 12.70
C PRO A 160 14.02 -12.42 11.85
N LEU A 161 13.96 -12.16 10.53
CA LEU A 161 15.16 -12.18 9.68
C LEU A 161 16.18 -11.10 10.12
N LEU A 162 15.75 -10.11 10.90
CA LEU A 162 16.58 -9.10 11.56
C LEU A 162 16.16 -8.96 13.03
N HIS A 163 16.98 -9.45 13.96
CA HIS A 163 16.76 -9.30 15.41
C HIS A 163 17.12 -7.86 15.83
N ILE A 164 16.16 -6.94 15.71
CA ILE A 164 16.33 -5.53 16.07
C ILE A 164 15.27 -5.18 17.13
N PRO A 165 15.59 -4.40 18.17
CA PRO A 165 14.65 -4.04 19.23
C PRO A 165 13.34 -3.48 18.66
N THR A 166 12.24 -4.17 18.98
CA THR A 166 10.88 -4.00 18.43
C THR A 166 10.30 -2.61 18.62
N GLU A 167 10.67 -1.92 19.69
CA GLU A 167 10.23 -0.56 20.02
C GLU A 167 10.65 0.46 18.96
N PHE A 168 11.84 0.32 18.38
CA PHE A 168 12.41 1.30 17.44
C PHE A 168 11.99 1.01 15.98
N ILE A 169 11.75 -0.26 15.63
CA ILE A 169 11.31 -0.65 14.28
C ILE A 169 9.86 -0.33 14.00
N GLN A 170 8.94 -0.53 14.96
CA GLN A 170 7.52 -0.22 14.74
C GLN A 170 7.27 1.26 14.42
N PHE A 171 8.24 2.12 14.77
CA PHE A 171 8.21 3.55 14.44
C PHE A 171 8.86 3.87 13.08
N LEU A 172 9.84 3.08 12.63
CA LEU A 172 10.66 3.34 11.44
C LEU A 172 10.22 2.57 10.18
N PHE A 173 9.70 1.37 10.39
CA PHE A 173 9.03 0.54 9.39
C PHE A 173 7.63 0.26 9.92
N PRO A 174 6.73 1.24 9.79
CA PRO A 174 5.35 1.09 10.23
C PRO A 174 4.70 -0.18 9.73
#